data_AF-A0A424MR99-F1
#
_entry.id   AF-A0A424MR99-F1
#
_cell.length_a   1.000
_cell.length_b   1.000
_cell.length_c   1.000
_cell.angle_alpha   90.00
_cell.angle_beta   90.00
_cell.angle_gamma   90.00
#
_symmetry.space_group_name_H-M   'P 1'
#
loop_
_entity.id
_entity.type
_entity.pdbx_description
1 polymer ?
#
loop_
_entity_poly.entity_id
_entity_poly.type
_entity_poly.pdbx_seq_one_letter_code
_entity_poly.pdbx_strand_id
1 'polypeptide(L)'
;MSVDLYQLTAPVFVHNLKNLSAILKKAAKSAKARGIEPAVLLNGRLAPDMFPLLRQVQIVTDNAKGCCSRLTGAEAPVFEDGDADFAQLNQRINDTIKFIKGLKKHQFPDNADDAIEMRVPIGVLHFNCEEYVKGWAFPNFYFHLTTAYNILRHNGVEIGKADFLGMVPGMTATGKIAKMMGLPQAKKKSKVAKKTKVARKGKNKTVKQAAKKTARK
;
A
#
# COMPACT_ATOMS: atom_id res chain seq x y z
N MET A 1 8.79 13.08 16.72
CA MET A 1 7.48 13.04 16.04
C MET A 1 6.95 11.64 16.22
N SER A 2 5.70 11.45 16.68
CA SER A 2 5.15 10.09 16.80
C SER A 2 4.83 9.53 15.41
N VAL A 3 5.19 8.27 15.17
CA VAL A 3 4.83 7.54 13.95
C VAL A 3 3.46 6.92 14.18
N ASP A 4 2.47 7.27 13.35
CA ASP A 4 1.15 6.62 13.38
C ASP A 4 1.28 5.24 12.70
N LEU A 5 1.67 4.24 13.48
CA LEU A 5 1.94 2.88 13.00
C LEU A 5 0.70 2.25 12.36
N TYR A 6 -0.51 2.57 12.84
CA TYR A 6 -1.74 2.13 12.20
C TYR A 6 -1.84 2.69 10.78
N GLN A 7 -1.68 4.00 10.59
CA GLN A 7 -1.78 4.63 9.26
C GLN A 7 -0.67 4.16 8.32
N LEU A 8 0.51 3.87 8.86
CA LEU A 8 1.65 3.40 8.07
C LEU A 8 1.45 1.95 7.57
N THR A 9 0.73 1.11 8.30
CA THR A 9 0.68 -0.35 8.06
C THR A 9 -0.67 -0.85 7.56
N ALA A 10 -1.67 -0.98 8.43
CA ALA A 10 -2.94 -1.65 8.15
C ALA A 10 -3.64 -1.22 6.84
N PRO A 11 -3.88 0.09 6.58
CA PRO A 11 -4.50 0.52 5.33
C PRO A 11 -3.58 0.32 4.12
N VAL A 12 -2.26 0.39 4.30
CA VAL A 12 -1.27 0.16 3.23
C VAL A 12 -1.26 -1.30 2.80
N PHE A 13 -1.22 -2.24 3.76
CA PHE A 13 -1.31 -3.67 3.43
C PHE A 13 -2.64 -4.02 2.78
N VAL A 14 -3.77 -3.52 3.31
CA VAL A 14 -5.10 -3.75 2.70
C VAL A 14 -5.16 -3.24 1.26
N HIS A 15 -4.60 -2.07 0.98
CA HIS A 15 -4.54 -1.52 -0.38
C HIS A 15 -3.76 -2.44 -1.33
N ASN A 16 -2.54 -2.82 -0.95
CA ASN A 16 -1.67 -3.63 -1.81
C ASN A 16 -2.19 -5.08 -1.97
N LEU A 17 -2.81 -5.66 -0.95
CA LEU A 17 -3.47 -6.97 -1.04
C LEU A 17 -4.67 -6.96 -1.99
N LYS A 18 -5.46 -5.88 -2.01
CA LYS A 18 -6.53 -5.73 -3.02
C LYS A 18 -5.99 -5.67 -4.44
N ASN A 19 -4.87 -4.98 -4.64
CA ASN A 19 -4.20 -4.93 -5.94
C ASN A 19 -3.70 -6.32 -6.36
N LEU A 20 -3.08 -7.07 -5.43
CA LEU A 20 -2.67 -8.45 -5.68
C LEU A 20 -3.86 -9.34 -6.06
N SER A 21 -4.99 -9.25 -5.35
CA SER A 21 -6.22 -9.98 -5.71
C SER A 21 -6.68 -9.65 -7.14
N ALA A 22 -6.65 -8.37 -7.53
CA ALA A 22 -7.01 -7.95 -8.89
C ALA A 22 -6.03 -8.52 -9.94
N ILE A 23 -4.73 -8.54 -9.64
CA ILE A 23 -3.69 -9.16 -10.47
C ILE A 23 -3.93 -10.67 -10.64
N LEU A 24 -4.23 -11.40 -9.56
CA LEU A 24 -4.52 -12.84 -9.63
C LEU A 24 -5.79 -13.13 -10.44
N LYS A 25 -6.82 -12.28 -10.34
CA LYS A 25 -8.02 -12.39 -11.19
C LYS A 25 -7.69 -12.16 -12.67
N LYS A 26 -6.77 -11.25 -13.01
CA LYS A 26 -6.27 -11.08 -14.38
C LYS A 26 -5.48 -12.30 -14.85
N ALA A 27 -4.65 -12.88 -13.98
CA ALA A 27 -3.90 -14.10 -14.28
C ALA A 27 -4.83 -15.28 -14.59
N ALA A 28 -5.84 -15.53 -13.75
CA ALA A 28 -6.83 -16.58 -13.99
C ALA A 28 -7.58 -16.40 -15.33
N LYS A 29 -7.97 -15.16 -15.65
CA LYS A 29 -8.59 -14.82 -16.95
C LYS A 29 -7.64 -15.05 -18.12
N SER A 30 -6.38 -14.64 -18.00
CA SER A 30 -5.35 -14.82 -19.02
C SER A 30 -5.07 -16.30 -19.27
N ALA A 31 -4.95 -17.11 -18.22
CA ALA A 31 -4.77 -18.55 -18.29
C ALA A 31 -5.92 -19.20 -19.09
N LYS A 32 -7.17 -18.91 -18.71
CA LYS A 32 -8.36 -19.39 -19.41
C LYS A 32 -8.38 -18.97 -20.89
N ALA A 33 -8.09 -17.71 -21.19
CA ALA A 33 -8.11 -17.19 -22.57
C ALA A 33 -7.02 -17.82 -23.46
N ARG A 34 -5.91 -18.26 -22.87
CA ARG A 34 -4.76 -18.85 -23.57
C ARG A 34 -4.76 -20.39 -23.53
N GLY A 35 -5.75 -21.03 -22.93
CA GLY A 35 -5.79 -22.49 -22.75
C GLY A 35 -4.65 -23.01 -21.86
N ILE A 36 -4.18 -22.21 -20.92
CA ILE A 36 -3.12 -22.58 -19.98
C ILE A 36 -3.77 -23.09 -18.69
N GLU A 37 -3.39 -24.29 -18.27
CA GLU A 37 -3.81 -24.83 -16.98
C GLU A 37 -3.36 -23.91 -15.82
N PRO A 38 -4.24 -23.55 -14.87
CA PRO A 38 -3.89 -22.66 -13.76
C PRO A 38 -2.63 -23.09 -13.00
N ALA A 39 -2.43 -24.40 -12.84
CA ALA A 39 -1.28 -24.99 -12.17
C ALA A 39 0.05 -24.59 -12.81
N VAL A 40 0.10 -24.31 -14.13
CA VAL A 40 1.33 -23.86 -14.81
C VAL A 40 1.76 -22.49 -14.28
N LEU A 41 0.82 -21.54 -14.15
CA LEU A 41 1.13 -20.22 -13.62
C LEU A 41 1.43 -20.27 -12.11
N LEU A 42 0.68 -21.08 -11.36
CA LEU A 42 0.84 -21.21 -9.91
C LEU A 42 2.20 -21.80 -9.52
N ASN A 43 2.73 -22.72 -10.33
CA ASN A 43 4.05 -23.34 -10.13
C ASN A 43 5.20 -22.57 -10.81
N GLY A 44 4.89 -21.53 -11.60
CA GLY A 44 5.89 -20.67 -12.22
C GLY A 44 6.80 -20.00 -11.18
N ARG A 45 8.10 -19.88 -11.51
CA ARG A 45 9.13 -19.25 -10.67
C ARG A 45 10.14 -18.49 -11.54
N LEU A 46 10.90 -17.57 -10.94
CA LEU A 46 11.91 -16.76 -11.67
C LEU A 46 13.31 -17.39 -11.69
N ALA A 47 13.62 -18.24 -10.72
CA ALA A 47 14.86 -19.01 -10.65
C ALA A 47 14.57 -20.39 -10.03
N PRO A 48 15.40 -21.41 -10.29
CA PRO A 48 15.16 -22.78 -9.82
C PRO A 48 15.02 -22.90 -8.30
N ASP A 49 15.79 -22.12 -7.56
CA ASP A 49 15.86 -22.05 -6.09
C ASP A 49 14.89 -21.04 -5.47
N MET A 50 14.16 -20.27 -6.30
CA MET A 50 13.12 -19.37 -5.82
C MET A 50 11.77 -20.07 -5.67
N PHE A 51 11.01 -19.64 -4.67
CA PHE A 51 9.64 -20.08 -4.46
C PHE A 51 8.71 -19.75 -5.64
N PRO A 52 7.76 -20.64 -5.99
CA PRO A 52 6.80 -20.42 -7.06
C PRO A 52 5.72 -19.40 -6.68
N LEU A 53 4.95 -18.93 -7.67
CA LEU A 53 3.90 -17.92 -7.50
C LEU A 53 2.98 -18.19 -6.29
N LEU A 54 2.49 -19.42 -6.17
CA LEU A 54 1.60 -19.84 -5.09
C LEU A 54 2.21 -19.50 -3.73
N ARG A 55 3.47 -19.90 -3.52
CA ARG A 55 4.17 -19.65 -2.25
C ARG A 55 4.50 -18.17 -2.06
N GLN A 56 4.79 -17.43 -3.13
CA GLN A 56 4.95 -15.97 -3.03
C GLN A 56 3.68 -15.30 -2.48
N VAL A 57 2.49 -15.68 -2.98
CA VAL A 57 1.21 -15.11 -2.51
C VAL A 57 0.95 -15.45 -1.04
N GLN A 58 1.20 -16.69 -0.63
CA GLN A 58 1.09 -17.11 0.77
C GLN A 58 1.98 -16.24 1.68
N ILE A 59 3.26 -16.10 1.34
CA ILE A 59 4.20 -15.32 2.14
C ILE A 59 3.82 -13.82 2.17
N VAL A 60 3.31 -13.24 1.07
CA VAL A 60 2.80 -11.85 1.08
C VAL A 60 1.69 -11.68 2.11
N THR A 61 0.72 -12.60 2.12
CA THR A 61 -0.39 -12.54 3.09
C THR A 61 0.08 -12.75 4.53
N ASP A 62 1.05 -13.65 4.76
CA ASP A 62 1.60 -13.93 6.08
C ASP A 62 2.39 -12.74 6.65
N ASN A 63 3.15 -12.04 5.79
CA ASN A 63 3.84 -10.81 6.18
C ASN A 63 2.85 -9.70 6.55
N ALA A 64 1.79 -9.51 5.76
CA ALA A 64 0.78 -8.49 6.04
C ALA A 64 0.03 -8.74 7.36
N LYS A 65 -0.54 -9.94 7.55
CA LYS A 65 -1.22 -10.27 8.82
C LYS A 65 -0.25 -10.29 9.99
N GLY A 66 0.95 -10.85 9.79
CA GLY A 66 1.95 -11.02 10.85
C GLY A 66 2.53 -9.69 11.32
N CYS A 67 2.67 -8.70 10.44
CA CYS A 67 3.07 -7.36 10.85
C CYS A 67 2.01 -6.72 11.75
N CYS A 68 0.75 -6.70 11.28
CA CYS A 68 -0.34 -6.11 12.06
C CYS A 68 -0.57 -6.86 13.38
N SER A 69 -0.52 -8.19 13.39
CA SER A 69 -0.75 -8.99 14.59
C SER A 69 0.33 -8.75 15.65
N ARG A 70 1.60 -8.64 15.26
CA ARG A 70 2.71 -8.36 16.18
C ARG A 70 2.62 -6.95 16.76
N LEU A 71 2.28 -5.95 15.93
CA LEU A 71 2.08 -4.59 16.41
C LEU A 71 0.93 -4.49 17.41
N THR A 72 -0.16 -5.24 17.18
CA THR A 72 -1.34 -5.16 18.06
C THR A 72 -1.39 -6.18 19.19
N GLY A 73 -0.43 -7.11 19.25
CA GLY A 73 -0.49 -8.29 20.11
C GLY A 73 -1.70 -9.21 19.84
N ALA A 74 -2.36 -9.07 18.70
CA ALA A 74 -3.55 -9.85 18.38
C ALA A 74 -3.15 -11.22 17.84
N GLU A 75 -3.96 -12.25 18.11
CA GLU A 75 -3.75 -13.56 17.52
C GLU A 75 -4.08 -13.54 16.01
N ALA A 76 -3.10 -13.88 15.17
CA ALA A 76 -3.33 -13.98 13.73
C ALA A 76 -4.01 -15.30 13.38
N PRO A 77 -4.97 -15.32 12.44
CA PRO A 77 -5.54 -16.57 11.96
C PRO A 77 -4.45 -17.44 11.32
N VAL A 78 -4.44 -18.73 11.64
CA VAL A 78 -3.60 -19.71 10.97
C VAL A 78 -4.23 -20.04 9.62
N PHE A 79 -3.43 -19.98 8.56
CA PHE A 79 -3.86 -20.39 7.23
C PHE A 79 -3.03 -21.61 6.84
N GLU A 80 -3.71 -22.71 6.57
CA GLU A 80 -3.07 -23.89 5.99
C GLU A 80 -2.49 -23.53 4.61
N ASP A 81 -1.32 -24.05 4.28
CA ASP A 81 -0.66 -23.82 2.98
C ASP A 81 -1.20 -24.78 1.89
N GLY A 82 -2.49 -25.16 1.97
CA GLY A 82 -3.18 -26.10 1.08
C GLY A 82 -3.87 -25.47 -0.13
N ASP A 83 -3.57 -24.21 -0.45
CA ASP A 83 -4.11 -23.53 -1.64
C ASP A 83 -3.70 -24.28 -2.93
N ALA A 84 -4.66 -24.62 -3.79
CA ALA A 84 -4.45 -25.37 -5.03
C ALA A 84 -4.80 -24.56 -6.30
N ASP A 85 -5.55 -23.47 -6.16
CA ASP A 85 -6.00 -22.67 -7.29
C ASP A 85 -6.03 -21.13 -7.01
N PHE A 86 -6.32 -20.36 -8.06
CA PHE A 86 -6.45 -18.90 -7.95
C PHE A 86 -7.62 -18.45 -7.06
N ALA A 87 -8.68 -19.24 -6.93
CA ALA A 87 -9.84 -18.88 -6.12
C ALA A 87 -9.49 -18.99 -4.63
N GLN A 88 -8.81 -20.05 -4.22
CA GLN A 88 -8.33 -20.25 -2.85
C GLN A 88 -7.28 -19.20 -2.46
N LEU A 89 -6.33 -18.88 -3.35
CA LEU A 89 -5.40 -17.76 -3.09
C LEU A 89 -6.11 -16.41 -2.95
N ASN A 90 -7.16 -16.16 -3.74
CA ASN A 90 -7.98 -14.95 -3.56
C ASN A 90 -8.75 -14.98 -2.24
N GLN A 91 -9.24 -16.15 -1.81
CA GLN A 91 -9.91 -16.33 -0.53
C GLN A 91 -8.95 -16.03 0.63
N ARG A 92 -7.74 -16.60 0.62
CA ARG A 92 -6.67 -16.28 1.58
C ARG A 92 -6.39 -14.78 1.67
N ILE A 93 -6.29 -14.08 0.53
CA ILE A 93 -6.12 -12.63 0.50
C ILE A 93 -7.31 -11.91 1.15
N ASN A 94 -8.54 -12.33 0.85
CA ASN A 94 -9.73 -11.73 1.44
C ASN A 94 -9.81 -11.93 2.95
N ASP A 95 -9.47 -13.13 3.44
CA ASP A 95 -9.45 -13.44 4.87
C ASP A 95 -8.36 -12.64 5.59
N THR A 96 -7.20 -12.47 4.97
CA THR A 96 -6.13 -11.57 5.44
C THR A 96 -6.63 -10.13 5.56
N ILE A 97 -7.30 -9.62 4.52
CA ILE A 97 -7.87 -8.27 4.52
C ILE A 97 -8.95 -8.13 5.60
N LYS A 98 -9.79 -9.15 5.79
CA LYS A 98 -10.86 -9.17 6.80
C LYS A 98 -10.26 -9.09 8.20
N PHE A 99 -9.22 -9.88 8.48
CA PHE A 99 -8.48 -9.83 9.74
C PHE A 99 -7.90 -8.42 9.99
N ILE A 100 -7.12 -7.88 9.05
CA ILE A 100 -6.46 -6.57 9.22
C ILE A 100 -7.49 -5.45 9.44
N LYS A 101 -8.64 -5.50 8.75
CA LYS A 101 -9.73 -4.52 8.94
C LYS A 101 -10.45 -4.65 10.28
N GLY A 102 -10.38 -5.82 10.93
CA GLY A 102 -10.93 -6.04 12.26
C GLY A 102 -10.17 -5.24 13.33
N LEU A 103 -8.88 -5.01 13.11
CA LEU A 103 -8.00 -4.29 14.03
C LEU A 103 -8.34 -2.80 14.11
N LYS A 104 -8.24 -2.25 15.30
CA LYS A 104 -8.56 -0.85 15.63
C LYS A 104 -7.28 -0.07 15.88
N LYS A 105 -7.30 1.22 15.54
CA LYS A 105 -6.16 2.11 15.69
C LYS A 105 -5.55 2.09 17.10
N HIS A 106 -6.38 2.10 18.15
CA HIS A 106 -5.93 2.11 19.54
C HIS A 106 -5.23 0.82 19.99
N GLN A 107 -5.28 -0.26 19.19
CA GLN A 107 -4.54 -1.48 19.48
C GLN A 107 -3.09 -1.41 19.00
N PHE A 108 -2.77 -0.45 18.13
CA PHE A 108 -1.41 -0.26 17.65
C PHE A 108 -0.61 0.55 18.68
N PRO A 109 0.72 0.34 18.76
CA PRO A 109 1.55 1.05 19.70
C PRO A 109 1.53 2.56 19.39
N ASP A 110 1.37 3.38 20.42
CA ASP A 110 1.46 4.84 20.30
C ASP A 110 2.92 5.30 20.20
N ASN A 111 3.85 4.49 20.70
CA ASN A 111 5.28 4.75 20.66
C ASN A 111 5.99 3.81 19.69
N ALA A 112 6.78 4.39 18.79
CA ALA A 112 7.52 3.65 17.77
C ALA A 112 8.71 2.86 18.36
N ASP A 113 9.13 3.21 19.58
CA ASP A 113 10.20 2.54 20.32
C ASP A 113 9.74 1.30 21.12
N ASP A 114 8.43 1.01 21.15
CA ASP A 114 7.91 -0.16 21.86
C ASP A 114 8.48 -1.46 21.27
N ALA A 115 8.77 -2.43 22.14
CA ALA A 115 9.48 -3.65 21.77
C ALA A 115 8.59 -4.64 21.00
N ILE A 116 9.19 -5.28 19.98
CA ILE A 116 8.62 -6.42 19.26
C ILE A 116 9.55 -7.62 19.45
N GLU A 117 8.98 -8.71 19.96
CA GLU A 117 9.64 -10.02 19.97
C GLU A 117 9.07 -10.92 18.88
N MET A 118 9.92 -11.40 17.99
CA MET A 118 9.55 -12.35 16.95
C MET A 118 10.28 -13.67 17.15
N ARG A 119 9.55 -14.68 17.61
CA ARG A 119 10.07 -16.04 17.80
C ARG A 119 10.11 -16.77 16.46
N VAL A 120 11.26 -17.35 16.16
CA VAL A 120 11.52 -18.22 15.00
C VAL A 120 12.09 -19.55 15.50
N PRO A 121 12.09 -20.64 14.70
CA PRO A 121 12.53 -21.95 15.18
C PRO A 121 13.95 -21.98 15.79
N ILE A 122 14.83 -21.09 15.33
CA ILE A 122 16.24 -21.03 15.74
C ILE A 122 16.55 -19.93 16.77
N GLY A 123 15.54 -19.22 17.29
CA GLY A 123 15.76 -18.16 18.28
C GLY A 123 14.70 -17.08 18.30
N VAL A 124 15.05 -15.94 18.89
CA VAL A 124 14.17 -14.77 19.02
C VAL A 124 14.85 -13.56 18.39
N LEU A 125 14.11 -12.85 17.54
CA LEU A 125 14.52 -11.58 16.97
C LEU A 125 13.84 -10.45 17.74
N HIS A 126 14.63 -9.43 18.10
CA HIS A 126 14.18 -8.27 18.86
C HIS A 126 14.27 -7.02 18.00
N PHE A 127 13.22 -6.20 18.05
CA PHE A 127 13.14 -4.93 17.35
C PHE A 127 12.41 -3.92 18.23
N ASN A 128 12.52 -2.63 17.90
CA ASN A 128 11.43 -1.70 18.20
C ASN A 128 10.40 -1.74 17.05
N CYS A 129 9.22 -1.16 17.27
CA CYS A 129 8.14 -1.17 16.28
C CYS A 129 8.53 -0.49 14.97
N GLU A 130 9.25 0.62 15.01
CA GLU A 130 9.65 1.38 13.82
C GLU A 130 10.59 0.58 12.92
N GLU A 131 11.67 0.06 13.48
CA GLU A 131 12.68 -0.72 12.77
C GLU A 131 12.12 -2.08 12.33
N TYR A 132 11.24 -2.68 13.11
CA TYR A 132 10.49 -3.86 12.67
C TYR A 132 9.71 -3.57 11.39
N VAL A 133 8.94 -2.48 11.36
CA VAL A 133 8.10 -2.18 10.20
C VAL A 133 8.93 -1.80 8.98
N LYS A 134 9.89 -0.89 9.14
CA LYS A 134 10.69 -0.35 8.03
C LYS A 134 11.77 -1.31 7.55
N GLY A 135 12.46 -1.96 8.48
CA GLY A 135 13.63 -2.81 8.20
C GLY A 135 13.28 -4.27 7.94
N TRP A 136 12.16 -4.76 8.47
CA TRP A 136 11.78 -6.17 8.32
C TRP A 136 10.48 -6.39 7.55
N ALA A 137 9.36 -5.83 8.02
CA ALA A 137 8.05 -6.15 7.49
C ALA A 137 7.83 -5.63 6.05
N PHE A 138 8.14 -4.36 5.79
CA PHE A 138 7.98 -3.79 4.45
C PHE A 138 8.90 -4.40 3.40
N PRO A 139 10.21 -4.58 3.64
CA PRO A 139 11.09 -5.21 2.67
C PRO A 139 10.60 -6.61 2.28
N ASN A 140 10.25 -7.45 3.25
CA ASN A 140 9.71 -8.79 2.97
C ASN A 140 8.39 -8.72 2.19
N PHE A 141 7.43 -7.91 2.65
CA PHE A 141 6.14 -7.77 1.98
C PHE A 141 6.28 -7.34 0.51
N TYR A 142 7.04 -6.28 0.24
CA TYR A 142 7.20 -5.76 -1.12
C TYR A 142 8.04 -6.68 -2.00
N PHE A 143 9.02 -7.39 -1.44
CA PHE A 143 9.79 -8.39 -2.17
C PHE A 143 8.87 -9.48 -2.73
N HIS A 144 8.06 -10.11 -1.87
CA HIS A 144 7.16 -11.19 -2.31
C HIS A 144 6.03 -10.69 -3.21
N LEU A 145 5.50 -9.48 -2.96
CA LEU A 145 4.45 -8.88 -3.79
C LEU A 145 4.96 -8.59 -5.20
N THR A 146 6.15 -8.01 -5.30
CA THR A 146 6.79 -7.69 -6.58
C THR A 146 7.19 -8.96 -7.30
N THR A 147 7.68 -9.97 -6.57
CA THR A 147 8.03 -11.27 -7.15
C THR A 147 6.81 -11.99 -7.73
N ALA A 148 5.67 -12.00 -7.02
CA ALA A 148 4.42 -12.53 -7.55
C ALA A 148 3.97 -11.81 -8.83
N TYR A 149 4.05 -10.47 -8.85
CA TYR A 149 3.81 -9.67 -10.07
C TYR A 149 4.76 -10.07 -11.20
N ASN A 150 6.06 -10.18 -10.92
CA ASN A 150 7.09 -10.49 -11.91
C ASN A 150 6.92 -11.89 -12.50
N ILE A 151 6.59 -12.91 -11.70
CA ILE A 151 6.33 -14.27 -12.19
C ILE A 151 5.18 -14.25 -13.21
N LEU A 152 4.07 -13.58 -12.87
CA LEU A 152 2.92 -13.49 -13.76
C LEU A 152 3.25 -12.72 -15.04
N ARG A 153 3.94 -11.58 -14.92
CA ARG A 153 4.36 -10.77 -16.07
C ARG A 153 5.32 -11.55 -16.98
N HIS A 154 6.26 -12.29 -16.40
CA HIS A 154 7.20 -13.15 -17.12
C HIS A 154 6.49 -14.26 -17.89
N ASN A 155 5.41 -14.83 -17.34
CA ASN A 155 4.58 -15.83 -18.01
C ASN A 155 3.59 -15.23 -19.04
N GLY A 156 3.71 -13.95 -19.37
CA GLY A 156 2.92 -13.29 -20.41
C GLY A 156 1.52 -12.85 -19.96
N VAL A 157 1.27 -12.70 -18.66
CA VAL A 157 0.05 -12.05 -18.18
C VAL A 157 0.14 -10.55 -18.41
N GLU A 158 -0.88 -9.95 -19.03
CA GLU A 158 -0.95 -8.53 -19.36
C GLU A 158 -1.25 -7.64 -18.14
N ILE A 159 -0.29 -7.54 -17.23
CA ILE A 159 -0.35 -6.70 -16.03
C ILE A 159 0.72 -5.61 -16.05
N GLY A 160 0.38 -4.38 -15.68
CA GLY A 160 1.28 -3.23 -15.71
C GLY A 160 1.53 -2.61 -14.34
N LYS A 161 2.37 -1.55 -14.30
CA LYS A 161 2.61 -0.76 -13.08
C LYS A 161 1.33 -0.21 -12.45
N ALA A 162 0.34 0.12 -13.28
CA ALA A 162 -0.97 0.57 -12.83
C ALA A 162 -1.73 -0.51 -12.04
N ASP A 163 -1.57 -1.79 -12.38
CA ASP A 163 -2.15 -2.90 -11.62
C ASP A 163 -1.46 -3.08 -10.28
N PHE A 164 -0.14 -2.95 -10.25
CA PHE A 164 0.65 -3.04 -9.02
C PHE A 164 0.30 -1.91 -8.02
N LEU A 165 0.24 -0.67 -8.50
CA LEU A 165 -0.08 0.50 -7.66
C LEU A 165 -1.56 0.57 -7.31
N GLY A 166 -2.44 0.13 -8.21
CA GLY A 166 -3.87 0.38 -8.12
C GLY A 166 -4.21 1.87 -8.05
N MET A 167 -5.45 2.17 -7.64
CA MET A 167 -5.84 3.54 -7.33
C MET A 167 -5.34 3.92 -5.94
N VAL A 168 -4.21 4.63 -5.88
CA VAL A 168 -3.59 5.07 -4.62
C VAL A 168 -4.59 5.89 -3.79
N PRO A 169 -4.87 5.51 -2.52
CA PRO A 169 -5.77 6.26 -1.66
C PRO A 169 -5.34 7.72 -1.52
N GLY A 170 -6.31 8.65 -1.63
CA GLY A 170 -6.04 10.08 -1.56
C GLY A 170 -5.47 10.70 -2.84
N MET A 171 -5.18 9.91 -3.87
CA MET A 171 -4.76 10.44 -5.17
C MET A 171 -5.87 11.27 -5.81
N THR A 172 -5.53 12.49 -6.19
CA THR A 172 -6.39 13.35 -7.01
C THR A 172 -5.63 13.76 -8.26
N ALA A 173 -6.36 14.03 -9.33
CA ALA A 173 -5.76 14.46 -10.59
C ALA A 173 -6.60 15.56 -11.26
N THR A 174 -6.00 16.25 -12.23
CA THR A 174 -6.68 17.22 -13.08
C THR A 174 -6.41 16.93 -14.55
N GLY A 175 -7.20 17.53 -15.44
CA GLY A 175 -7.01 17.46 -16.88
C GLY A 175 -7.10 16.05 -17.46
N LYS A 176 -6.28 15.77 -18.48
CA LYS A 176 -6.27 14.48 -19.20
C LYS A 176 -5.94 13.29 -18.29
N ILE A 177 -5.14 13.50 -17.25
CA ILE A 177 -4.74 12.45 -16.30
C ILE A 177 -5.96 11.97 -15.50
N ALA A 178 -6.82 12.89 -15.02
CA ALA A 178 -8.04 12.51 -14.31
C ALA A 178 -8.98 11.67 -15.18
N LYS A 179 -9.13 12.04 -16.47
CA LYS A 179 -9.95 11.28 -17.43
C LYS A 179 -9.34 9.92 -17.74
N MET A 180 -8.04 9.84 -17.95
CA MET A 180 -7.33 8.59 -18.26
C MET A 180 -7.37 7.59 -17.10
N MET A 181 -7.30 8.07 -15.87
CA MET A 181 -7.27 7.23 -14.66
C MET A 181 -8.65 7.03 -14.01
N GLY A 182 -9.72 7.59 -14.57
CA GLY A 182 -11.07 7.52 -13.98
C GLY A 182 -11.18 8.19 -12.61
N LEU A 183 -10.35 9.21 -12.33
CA LEU A 183 -10.29 9.86 -11.02
C LEU A 183 -11.32 11.00 -10.91
N PRO A 184 -11.88 11.25 -9.70
CA PRO A 184 -12.66 12.46 -9.46
C PRO A 184 -11.80 13.69 -9.77
N GLN A 185 -12.33 14.64 -10.55
CA GLN A 185 -11.60 15.88 -10.83
C GLN A 185 -11.30 16.60 -9.52
N ALA A 186 -10.04 16.96 -9.30
CA ALA A 186 -9.67 17.73 -8.12
C ALA A 186 -10.49 19.03 -8.09
N LYS A 187 -11.26 19.24 -7.01
CA LYS A 187 -12.06 20.45 -6.83
C LYS A 187 -11.13 21.67 -6.99
N LYS A 188 -11.41 22.54 -7.97
CA LYS A 188 -10.69 23.82 -8.13
C LYS A 188 -10.72 24.51 -6.77
N LYS A 189 -9.55 24.80 -6.17
CA LYS A 189 -9.46 25.60 -4.93
C LYS A 189 -10.31 26.86 -5.15
N SER A 190 -11.33 27.04 -4.32
CA SER A 190 -12.26 28.15 -4.41
C SER A 190 -11.49 29.47 -4.40
N LYS A 191 -11.95 30.46 -5.17
CA LYS A 191 -11.34 31.80 -5.34
C LYS A 191 -11.22 32.62 -4.04
N VAL A 192 -11.47 32.06 -2.86
CA VAL A 192 -11.43 32.75 -1.57
C VAL A 192 -9.99 33.19 -1.22
N ALA A 193 -8.97 32.44 -1.62
CA ALA A 193 -7.56 32.81 -1.38
C ALA A 193 -7.06 34.00 -2.24
N LYS A 194 -7.83 34.45 -3.25
CA LYS A 194 -7.43 35.60 -4.09
C LYS A 194 -7.82 36.95 -3.48
N LYS A 195 -8.81 37.02 -2.58
CA LYS A 195 -9.21 38.29 -1.94
C LYS A 195 -8.18 38.79 -0.91
N THR A 196 -7.44 37.91 -0.24
CA THR A 196 -6.42 38.31 0.76
C THR A 196 -5.16 38.93 0.13
N LYS A 197 -4.80 38.57 -1.11
CA LYS A 197 -3.66 39.19 -1.82
C LYS A 197 -3.97 40.58 -2.40
N VAL A 198 -5.23 40.88 -2.74
CA VAL A 198 -5.61 42.20 -3.26
C VAL A 198 -5.70 43.24 -2.14
N ALA A 199 -6.21 42.87 -0.97
CA ALA A 199 -6.27 43.77 0.20
C ALA A 199 -4.88 44.20 0.72
N ARG A 200 -3.87 43.31 0.64
CA ARG A 200 -2.50 43.61 1.05
C ARG A 200 -1.75 44.53 0.07
N LYS A 201 -2.11 44.50 -1.23
CA LYS A 201 -1.56 45.42 -2.24
C LYS A 201 -2.16 46.83 -2.16
N GLY A 202 -3.41 46.96 -1.73
CA GLY A 202 -4.09 48.25 -1.51
C GLY A 202 -3.45 49.05 -0.37
N LYS A 203 -3.22 48.43 0.80
CA LYS A 203 -2.61 49.11 1.96
C LYS A 203 -1.18 49.60 1.72
N ASN A 204 -0.37 48.88 0.93
CA ASN A 204 1.01 49.31 0.63
C ASN A 204 1.11 50.50 -0.34
N LYS A 205 0.05 50.80 -1.12
CA LYS A 205 0.02 52.01 -1.97
C LYS A 205 -0.30 53.28 -1.17
N THR A 206 -1.20 53.19 -0.18
CA THR A 206 -1.59 54.33 0.65
C THR A 206 -0.45 54.80 1.56
N VAL A 207 0.33 53.87 2.13
CA VAL A 207 1.48 54.22 2.99
C VAL A 207 2.62 54.88 2.20
N LYS A 208 2.87 54.47 0.95
CA LYS A 208 3.89 55.09 0.09
C LYS A 208 3.51 56.48 -0.44
N GLN A 209 2.21 56.80 -0.54
CA GLN A 209 1.77 58.15 -0.92
C GLN A 209 1.79 59.14 0.25
N ALA A 210 1.54 58.68 1.48
CA ALA A 210 1.66 59.51 2.68
C ALA A 210 3.12 59.92 2.96
N ALA A 211 4.08 59.00 2.82
CA ALA A 211 5.50 59.28 3.06
C ALA A 211 6.14 60.26 2.06
N LYS A 212 5.57 60.42 0.85
CA LYS A 212 6.09 61.36 -0.17
C LYS A 212 5.62 62.81 0.03
N LYS A 213 4.57 63.05 0.83
CA LYS A 213 4.05 64.41 1.11
C LYS A 213 4.75 65.09 2.30
N THR A 214 5.42 64.33 3.17
CA THR A 214 6.11 64.87 4.35
C THR A 214 7.58 65.25 4.09
N ALA A 215 8.14 64.90 2.93
CA ALA A 215 9.55 65.17 2.57
C ALA A 215 9.74 66.37 1.62
N ARG A 216 8.74 67.25 1.50
CA ARG A 216 8.78 68.46 0.64
C ARG A 216 8.29 69.74 1.35
N LYS A 217 8.43 69.81 2.67
CA LYS A 217 8.42 71.07 3.41
C LYS A 217 9.82 71.33 3.95
#